data_AF-T0SE33-F1
#
_entry.id   AF-T0SE33-F1
#
_cell.length_a   1.000
_cell.length_b   1.000
_cell.length_c   1.000
_cell.angle_alpha   90.00
_cell.angle_beta   90.00
_cell.angle_gamma   90.00
#
_symmetry.space_group_name_H-M   'P 1'
#
loop_
_entity.id
_entity.type
_entity.pdbx_description
1 polymer ?
#
loop_
_entity_poly.entity_id
_entity_poly.type
_entity_poly.pdbx_seq_one_letter_code
_entity_poly.pdbx_strand_id
1 'polypeptide(L)'
;MEEIGMELFDVGCYQYSVEWSAEESAILDGLLHDNSSDDAATPKPSSHSIVLKRYRKKKRTEFLELKRAAQELEVRLMQLSEAKQLRDVLSPPGRWQKIAVQLKMDTAAAHIENKQLKELVQAHLVTVQTLGSMLDKTHELALTLNPAPEMRWQQLVLVADPDLRRAGIHGIMDRECGKLASVFIEAGLTDAKDEFQKHISKLSVSGGHEFHVVVHRHLGLPVSVALERCWDVSLGASMFFPSLPHQTLSATAIDANTSYVVGWLNHPLGRFQRRALCKRFPGEKRSTLIVRSIDLDEDAPYDPSLPYAIEVIWVQFDARMDGGTDVKVFQKFRPSHWTADMLATVQWPEALEKGALDLHQAIHDHIETRTVPCGTSNS
;
A
#
# COMPACT_ATOMS: atom_id res chain seq x y z
N MET A 1 -19.31 17.21 42.61
CA MET A 1 -18.60 18.03 41.62
C MET A 1 -17.63 17.06 40.95
N GLU A 2 -17.94 16.40 39.83
CA GLU A 2 -18.95 16.62 38.79
C GLU A 2 -19.65 15.29 38.45
N GLU A 3 -20.97 15.38 38.23
CA GLU A 3 -21.75 14.45 37.40
C GLU A 3 -21.36 14.67 35.94
N ILE A 4 -20.89 13.63 35.23
CA ILE A 4 -20.97 13.56 33.77
C ILE A 4 -21.15 12.09 33.34
N GLY A 5 -22.32 11.78 32.75
CA GLY A 5 -22.38 10.85 31.62
C GLY A 5 -22.84 9.41 31.87
N MET A 6 -23.81 9.17 32.75
CA MET A 6 -24.58 7.93 32.74
C MET A 6 -25.77 8.10 31.77
N GLU A 7 -25.54 7.87 30.48
CA GLU A 7 -26.57 7.57 29.47
C GLU A 7 -25.88 7.28 28.13
N LEU A 8 -25.43 6.04 27.91
CA LEU A 8 -25.18 5.57 26.55
C LEU A 8 -25.34 4.06 26.49
N PHE A 9 -26.36 3.65 25.73
CA PHE A 9 -26.79 2.29 25.41
C PHE A 9 -27.68 1.58 26.43
N ASP A 10 -28.88 2.13 26.60
CA ASP A 10 -30.06 1.32 26.89
C ASP A 10 -30.32 0.38 25.69
N VAL A 11 -29.76 -0.82 25.75
CA VAL A 11 -29.92 -1.90 24.75
C VAL A 11 -31.37 -2.42 24.70
N GLY A 12 -32.27 -1.92 25.56
CA GLY A 12 -33.72 -2.12 25.47
C GLY A 12 -34.42 -1.24 24.43
N CYS A 13 -33.76 -0.23 23.85
CA CYS A 13 -34.41 0.75 22.97
C CYS A 13 -34.36 0.39 21.46
N TYR A 14 -33.70 -0.70 21.06
CA TYR A 14 -33.85 -1.21 19.70
C TYR A 14 -35.15 -2.01 19.59
N GLN A 15 -36.26 -1.28 19.59
CA GLN A 15 -37.50 -1.76 19.01
C GLN A 15 -37.18 -1.99 17.53
N TYR A 16 -36.81 -3.22 17.16
CA TYR A 16 -36.77 -3.68 15.77
C TYR A 16 -38.21 -3.72 15.24
N SER A 17 -38.82 -2.54 15.13
CA SER A 17 -40.00 -2.33 14.34
C SER A 17 -39.49 -2.17 12.92
N VAL A 18 -39.75 -3.17 12.08
CA VAL A 18 -39.58 -3.02 10.63
C VAL A 18 -40.61 -1.98 10.21
N GLU A 19 -40.24 -0.70 10.24
CA GLU A 19 -41.05 0.39 9.72
C GLU A 19 -40.95 0.35 8.20
N TRP A 20 -41.89 -0.37 7.58
CA TRP A 20 -42.08 -0.35 6.14
C TRP A 20 -42.38 1.08 5.71
N SER A 21 -41.77 1.55 4.62
CA SER A 21 -42.14 2.86 4.08
C SER A 21 -43.61 2.84 3.64
N ALA A 22 -44.27 4.00 3.62
CA ALA A 22 -45.65 4.09 3.14
C ALA A 22 -45.77 3.62 1.67
N GLU A 23 -44.71 3.83 0.88
CA GLU A 23 -44.62 3.33 -0.50
C GLU A 23 -44.46 1.81 -0.54
N GLU A 24 -43.62 1.23 0.30
CA GLU A 24 -43.45 -0.22 0.39
C GLU A 24 -44.72 -0.92 0.88
N SER A 25 -45.42 -0.31 1.83
CA SER A 25 -46.71 -0.79 2.34
C SER A 25 -47.79 -0.71 1.26
N ALA A 26 -47.81 0.36 0.46
CA ALA A 26 -48.73 0.51 -0.68
C ALA A 26 -48.41 -0.45 -1.83
N ILE A 27 -47.13 -0.73 -2.10
CA ILE A 27 -46.70 -1.74 -3.07
C ILE A 27 -47.09 -3.14 -2.59
N LEU A 28 -46.93 -3.43 -1.29
CA LEU A 28 -47.37 -4.68 -0.67
C LEU A 28 -48.90 -4.84 -0.70
N ASP A 29 -49.66 -3.80 -0.37
CA ASP A 29 -51.12 -3.84 -0.41
C ASP A 29 -51.65 -3.96 -1.84
N GLY A 30 -51.00 -3.30 -2.81
CA GLY A 30 -51.29 -3.46 -4.24
C GLY A 30 -51.00 -4.88 -4.76
N LEU A 31 -49.96 -5.54 -4.25
CA LEU A 31 -49.65 -6.95 -4.54
C LEU A 31 -50.59 -7.93 -3.83
N LEU A 32 -51.23 -7.51 -2.74
CA LEU A 32 -52.17 -8.31 -1.95
C LEU A 32 -53.62 -8.19 -2.44
N HIS A 33 -54.01 -7.04 -3.03
CA HIS A 33 -55.39 -6.69 -3.40
C HIS A 33 -55.69 -6.70 -4.90
N ASP A 34 -54.80 -7.20 -5.76
CA ASP A 34 -55.13 -7.44 -7.17
C ASP A 34 -56.02 -8.70 -7.31
N ASN A 35 -57.22 -8.61 -6.70
CA ASN A 35 -58.38 -9.40 -7.07
C ASN A 35 -58.96 -8.73 -8.32
N SER A 36 -58.68 -9.36 -9.45
CA SER A 36 -59.40 -9.17 -10.71
C SER A 36 -60.91 -9.02 -10.46
N SER A 37 -61.40 -7.79 -10.56
CA SER A 37 -62.73 -7.53 -11.08
C SER A 37 -62.65 -7.70 -12.60
N ASP A 38 -62.65 -8.94 -13.06
CA ASP A 38 -62.97 -9.28 -14.45
C ASP A 38 -64.19 -10.20 -14.41
N ASP A 39 -65.36 -9.56 -14.34
CA ASP A 39 -66.52 -10.08 -15.03
C ASP A 39 -66.30 -9.88 -16.55
N ALA A 40 -66.60 -10.94 -17.30
CA ALA A 40 -66.64 -11.05 -18.76
C ALA A 40 -65.37 -11.53 -19.51
N ALA A 41 -65.58 -12.66 -20.20
CA ALA A 41 -64.84 -13.23 -21.33
C ALA A 41 -63.48 -13.92 -21.05
N THR A 42 -63.53 -15.27 -21.02
CA THR A 42 -62.37 -16.16 -21.00
C THR A 42 -61.47 -16.02 -22.24
N PRO A 43 -60.14 -16.01 -22.04
CA PRO A 43 -59.25 -16.88 -22.81
C PRO A 43 -58.37 -17.73 -21.88
N LYS A 44 -57.99 -18.93 -22.36
CA LYS A 44 -57.23 -19.92 -21.60
C LYS A 44 -55.92 -19.32 -21.06
N PRO A 45 -55.61 -19.47 -19.76
CA PRO A 45 -54.40 -18.89 -19.18
C PRO A 45 -53.15 -19.56 -19.79
N SER A 46 -52.20 -18.75 -20.26
CA SER A 46 -50.91 -19.22 -20.73
C SER A 46 -50.15 -19.94 -19.60
N SER A 47 -49.38 -20.98 -19.95
CA SER A 47 -48.57 -21.77 -19.00
C SER A 47 -47.75 -20.88 -18.05
N HIS A 48 -47.24 -19.76 -18.56
CA HIS A 48 -46.48 -18.76 -17.81
C HIS A 48 -47.30 -18.05 -16.71
N SER A 49 -48.58 -17.73 -16.96
CA SER A 49 -49.48 -17.13 -15.97
C SER A 49 -49.78 -18.08 -14.81
N ILE A 50 -49.91 -19.39 -15.11
CA ILE A 50 -50.14 -20.43 -14.09
C ILE A 50 -48.88 -20.63 -13.24
N VAL A 51 -47.70 -20.63 -13.84
CA VAL A 51 -46.41 -20.74 -13.14
C VAL A 51 -46.17 -19.55 -12.22
N LEU A 52 -46.43 -18.32 -12.68
CA LEU A 52 -46.32 -17.11 -11.85
C LEU A 52 -47.33 -17.11 -10.70
N LYS A 53 -48.58 -17.52 -10.92
CA LYS A 53 -49.58 -17.67 -9.85
C LYS A 53 -49.15 -18.70 -8.81
N ARG A 54 -48.55 -19.83 -9.24
CA ARG A 54 -48.02 -20.86 -8.33
C ARG A 54 -46.83 -20.36 -7.52
N TYR A 55 -45.92 -19.62 -8.15
CA TYR A 55 -44.78 -18.99 -7.49
C TYR A 55 -45.21 -17.95 -6.43
N ARG A 56 -46.15 -17.06 -6.79
CA ARG A 56 -46.72 -16.07 -5.87
C ARG A 56 -47.43 -16.73 -4.68
N LYS A 57 -48.20 -17.80 -4.93
CA LYS A 57 -48.85 -18.58 -3.87
C LYS A 57 -47.82 -19.22 -2.93
N LYS A 58 -46.74 -19.79 -3.47
CA LYS A 58 -45.65 -20.38 -2.67
C LYS A 58 -44.93 -19.33 -1.82
N LYS A 59 -44.64 -18.15 -2.37
CA LYS A 59 -44.04 -17.04 -1.60
C LYS A 59 -44.96 -16.53 -0.49
N ARG A 60 -46.28 -16.49 -0.73
CA ARG A 60 -47.26 -16.13 0.29
C ARG A 60 -47.35 -17.15 1.41
N THR A 61 -47.29 -18.45 1.10
CA THR A 61 -47.26 -19.49 2.13
C THR A 61 -45.96 -19.46 2.93
N GLU A 62 -44.80 -19.32 2.26
CA GLU A 62 -43.49 -19.17 2.92
C GLU A 62 -43.48 -17.96 3.87
N PHE A 63 -44.03 -16.82 3.44
CA PHE A 63 -44.12 -15.62 4.29
C PHE A 63 -45.02 -15.84 5.50
N LEU A 64 -46.20 -16.46 5.32
CA LEU A 64 -47.12 -16.73 6.43
C LEU A 64 -46.54 -17.75 7.42
N GLU A 65 -45.76 -18.71 6.94
CA GLU A 65 -45.02 -19.67 7.77
C GLU A 65 -43.91 -18.96 8.56
N LEU A 66 -43.11 -18.11 7.91
CA LEU A 66 -42.08 -17.32 8.58
C LEU A 66 -42.68 -16.38 9.63
N LYS A 67 -43.81 -15.74 9.33
CA LYS A 67 -44.52 -14.88 10.29
C LYS A 67 -45.02 -15.67 11.50
N ARG A 68 -45.59 -16.86 11.28
CA ARG A 68 -45.99 -17.75 12.38
C ARG A 68 -44.80 -18.21 13.21
N ALA A 69 -43.70 -18.60 12.57
CA ALA A 69 -42.48 -19.00 13.26
C ALA A 69 -41.86 -17.85 14.07
N ALA A 70 -41.88 -16.62 13.55
CA ALA A 70 -41.43 -15.44 14.28
C ALA A 70 -42.28 -15.19 15.54
N GLN A 71 -43.61 -15.23 15.40
CA GLN A 71 -44.53 -15.10 16.54
C GLN A 71 -44.33 -16.20 17.59
N GLU A 72 -44.12 -17.45 17.15
CA GLU A 72 -43.85 -18.56 18.05
C GLU A 72 -42.52 -18.37 18.80
N LEU A 73 -41.48 -17.88 18.11
CA LEU A 73 -40.19 -17.59 18.72
C LEU A 73 -40.26 -16.41 19.70
N GLU A 74 -41.04 -15.38 19.40
CA GLU A 74 -41.29 -14.26 20.32
C GLU A 74 -41.97 -14.74 21.61
N VAL A 75 -43.01 -15.56 21.49
CA VAL A 75 -43.71 -16.15 22.64
C VAL A 75 -42.75 -17.02 23.47
N ARG A 76 -41.93 -17.85 22.82
CA ARG A 76 -40.91 -18.66 23.52
C ARG A 76 -39.85 -17.79 24.18
N LEU A 77 -39.45 -16.68 23.57
CA LEU A 77 -38.51 -15.73 24.15
C LEU A 77 -39.08 -15.07 25.41
N MET A 78 -40.35 -14.66 25.38
CA MET A 78 -41.03 -14.10 26.56
C MET A 78 -41.13 -15.13 27.68
N GLN A 79 -41.52 -16.37 27.38
CA GLN A 79 -41.58 -17.44 28.38
C GLN A 79 -40.22 -17.71 29.01
N LEU A 80 -39.15 -17.74 28.21
CA LEU A 80 -37.79 -17.94 28.70
C LEU A 80 -37.27 -16.74 29.50
N SER A 81 -37.65 -15.52 29.15
CA SER A 81 -37.25 -14.32 29.90
C SER A 81 -37.95 -14.26 31.25
N GLU A 82 -39.25 -14.53 31.31
CA GLU A 82 -40.03 -14.62 32.55
C GLU A 82 -39.50 -15.74 33.47
N ALA A 83 -39.24 -16.93 32.91
CA ALA A 83 -38.67 -18.05 33.66
C ALA A 83 -37.25 -17.76 34.19
N LYS A 84 -36.47 -16.96 33.46
CA LYS A 84 -35.14 -16.49 33.91
C LYS A 84 -35.28 -15.47 35.03
N GLN A 85 -36.17 -14.48 34.90
CA GLN A 85 -36.41 -13.47 35.94
C GLN A 85 -36.87 -14.11 37.25
N LEU A 86 -37.82 -15.05 37.19
CA LEU A 86 -38.26 -15.81 38.36
C LEU A 86 -37.11 -16.58 39.02
N ARG A 87 -36.24 -17.19 38.22
CA ARG A 87 -35.06 -17.90 38.73
C ARG A 87 -34.04 -16.97 39.39
N ASP A 88 -33.80 -15.80 38.80
CA ASP A 88 -32.87 -14.81 39.32
C ASP A 88 -33.40 -14.18 40.63
N VAL A 89 -34.73 -14.11 40.82
CA VAL A 89 -35.37 -13.70 42.09
C VAL A 89 -35.26 -14.79 43.16
N LEU A 90 -35.51 -16.05 42.79
CA LEU A 90 -35.47 -17.19 43.72
C LEU A 90 -34.04 -17.64 44.08
N SER A 91 -33.06 -17.34 43.22
CA SER A 91 -31.66 -17.71 43.39
C SER A 91 -30.77 -16.69 42.68
N PRO A 92 -30.36 -15.62 43.39
CA PRO A 92 -29.60 -14.54 42.77
C PRO A 92 -28.26 -15.07 42.23
N PRO A 93 -27.85 -14.68 41.02
CA PRO A 93 -26.64 -15.20 40.40
C PRO A 93 -25.40 -14.80 41.21
N GLY A 94 -24.51 -15.77 41.41
CA GLY A 94 -23.26 -15.56 42.14
C GLY A 94 -22.33 -14.56 41.42
N ARG A 95 -21.39 -13.96 42.16
CA ARG A 95 -20.44 -12.97 41.63
C ARG A 95 -19.72 -13.46 40.36
N TRP A 96 -19.25 -14.70 40.36
CA TRP A 96 -18.56 -15.31 39.21
C TRP A 96 -19.49 -15.58 38.02
N GLN A 97 -20.76 -15.91 38.28
CA GLN A 97 -21.74 -16.11 37.22
C GLN A 97 -22.03 -14.80 36.50
N LYS A 98 -22.16 -13.68 37.23
CA LYS A 98 -22.30 -12.34 36.65
C LYS A 98 -21.10 -11.97 35.78
N ILE A 99 -19.88 -12.20 36.27
CA ILE A 99 -18.64 -11.95 35.53
C ILE A 99 -18.56 -12.82 34.26
N ALA A 100 -18.89 -14.11 34.36
CA ALA A 100 -18.86 -15.02 33.21
C ALA A 100 -19.87 -14.63 32.11
N VAL A 101 -21.07 -14.18 32.50
CA VAL A 101 -22.07 -13.66 31.56
C VAL A 101 -21.56 -12.38 30.89
N GLN A 102 -20.98 -11.45 31.66
CA GLN A 102 -20.41 -10.22 31.12
C GLN A 102 -19.30 -10.52 30.11
N LEU A 103 -18.32 -11.35 30.48
CA LEU A 103 -17.23 -11.75 29.57
C LEU A 103 -17.76 -12.44 28.30
N LYS A 104 -18.82 -13.24 28.41
CA LYS A 104 -19.46 -13.84 27.23
C LYS A 104 -20.11 -12.80 26.32
N MET A 105 -20.72 -11.75 26.88
CA MET A 105 -21.28 -10.65 26.10
C MET A 105 -20.17 -9.81 25.45
N ASP A 106 -19.12 -9.48 26.21
CA ASP A 106 -17.98 -8.69 25.72
C ASP A 106 -17.23 -9.43 24.59
N THR A 107 -17.02 -10.74 24.73
CA THR A 107 -16.40 -11.57 23.67
C THR A 107 -17.27 -11.64 22.42
N ALA A 108 -18.60 -11.78 22.57
CA ALA A 108 -19.52 -11.76 21.44
C ALA A 108 -19.50 -10.40 20.72
N ALA A 109 -19.51 -9.30 21.47
CA ALA A 109 -19.40 -7.95 20.93
C ALA A 109 -18.07 -7.75 20.17
N ALA A 110 -16.95 -8.15 20.78
CA ALA A 110 -15.63 -8.09 20.15
C ALA A 110 -15.56 -8.93 18.86
N HIS A 111 -16.22 -10.09 18.82
CA HIS A 111 -16.29 -10.91 17.60
C HIS A 111 -17.08 -10.23 16.48
N ILE A 112 -18.20 -9.57 16.81
CA ILE A 112 -19.01 -8.83 15.85
C ILE A 112 -18.21 -7.63 15.31
N GLU A 113 -17.58 -6.86 16.19
CA GLU A 113 -16.74 -5.72 15.81
C GLU A 113 -15.57 -6.17 14.94
N ASN A 114 -14.86 -7.24 15.32
CA ASN A 114 -13.75 -7.77 14.52
C ASN A 114 -14.20 -8.19 13.11
N LYS A 115 -15.40 -8.77 12.99
CA LYS A 115 -15.99 -9.11 11.71
C LYS A 115 -16.31 -7.86 10.88
N GLN A 116 -16.95 -6.86 11.49
CA GLN A 116 -17.25 -5.58 10.83
C GLN A 116 -15.98 -4.87 10.36
N LEU A 117 -14.94 -4.82 11.20
CA LEU A 117 -13.65 -4.24 10.85
C LEU A 117 -12.99 -4.99 9.68
N LYS A 118 -13.06 -6.32 9.65
CA LYS A 118 -12.55 -7.11 8.52
C LYS A 118 -13.29 -6.83 7.23
N GLU A 119 -14.62 -6.74 7.27
CA GLU A 119 -15.44 -6.40 6.11
C GLU A 119 -15.13 -4.98 5.60
N LEU A 120 -14.97 -4.02 6.52
CA LEU A 120 -14.61 -2.64 6.21
C LEU A 120 -13.20 -2.53 5.61
N VAL A 121 -12.22 -3.28 6.15
CA VAL A 121 -10.88 -3.38 5.58
C VAL A 121 -10.91 -3.96 4.17
N GLN A 122 -11.70 -5.02 3.93
CA GLN A 122 -11.86 -5.61 2.60
C GLN A 122 -12.51 -4.62 1.62
N ALA A 123 -13.56 -3.91 2.03
CA ALA A 123 -14.22 -2.90 1.21
C ALA A 123 -13.27 -1.74 0.86
N HIS A 124 -12.46 -1.28 1.82
CA HIS A 124 -11.44 -0.27 1.57
C HIS A 124 -10.33 -0.78 0.66
N LEU A 125 -9.90 -2.03 0.80
CA LEU A 125 -8.90 -2.64 -0.10
C LEU A 125 -9.40 -2.63 -1.55
N VAL A 126 -10.65 -3.02 -1.78
CA VAL A 126 -11.27 -2.97 -3.11
C VAL A 126 -11.32 -1.53 -3.64
N THR A 127 -11.67 -0.56 -2.80
CA THR A 127 -11.74 0.86 -3.20
C THR A 127 -10.35 1.43 -3.53
N VAL A 128 -9.33 1.08 -2.75
CA VAL A 128 -7.94 1.46 -3.03
C VAL A 128 -7.49 0.85 -4.36
N GLN A 129 -7.76 -0.43 -4.60
CA GLN A 129 -7.43 -1.09 -5.87
C GLN A 129 -8.13 -0.44 -7.07
N THR A 130 -9.41 -0.10 -6.96
CA THR A 130 -10.13 0.56 -8.06
C THR A 130 -9.58 1.96 -8.32
N LEU A 131 -9.35 2.76 -7.28
CA LEU A 131 -8.75 4.09 -7.43
C LEU A 131 -7.35 4.04 -8.04
N GLY A 132 -6.54 3.04 -7.68
CA GLY A 132 -5.21 2.89 -8.25
C GLY A 132 -5.23 2.47 -9.70
N SER A 133 -6.11 1.53 -10.06
CA SER A 133 -6.32 1.19 -11.47
C SER A 133 -6.78 2.38 -12.31
N MET A 134 -7.53 3.33 -11.72
CA MET A 134 -7.89 4.58 -12.39
C MET A 134 -6.68 5.51 -12.52
N LEU A 135 -5.88 5.66 -11.46
CA LEU A 135 -4.67 6.48 -11.47
C LEU A 135 -3.64 5.98 -12.48
N ASP A 136 -3.42 4.66 -12.56
CA ASP A 136 -2.51 4.08 -13.55
C ASP A 136 -3.01 4.35 -14.97
N LYS A 137 -4.31 4.16 -15.23
CA LYS A 137 -4.91 4.50 -16.53
C LYS A 137 -4.76 5.99 -16.85
N THR A 138 -4.90 6.87 -15.87
CA THR A 138 -4.65 8.32 -16.10
C THR A 138 -3.18 8.62 -16.35
N HIS A 139 -2.26 7.89 -15.72
CA HIS A 139 -0.82 8.00 -15.96
C HIS A 139 -0.47 7.50 -17.37
N GLU A 140 -0.97 6.33 -17.77
CA GLU A 140 -0.85 5.82 -19.14
C GLU A 140 -1.45 6.80 -20.16
N LEU A 141 -2.62 7.37 -19.88
CA LEU A 141 -3.22 8.40 -20.72
C LEU A 141 -2.36 9.66 -20.79
N ALA A 142 -1.75 10.10 -19.68
CA ALA A 142 -0.82 11.23 -19.69
C ALA A 142 0.41 10.94 -20.55
N LEU A 143 0.96 9.72 -20.51
CA LEU A 143 2.04 9.28 -21.40
C LEU A 143 1.61 9.30 -22.89
N THR A 144 0.34 8.99 -23.19
CA THR A 144 -0.21 9.06 -24.56
C THR A 144 -0.56 10.47 -25.03
N LEU A 145 -0.88 11.37 -24.11
CA LEU A 145 -1.09 12.80 -24.37
C LEU A 145 0.27 13.43 -24.60
N ASN A 146 0.85 13.17 -25.77
CA ASN A 146 2.16 13.63 -26.23
C ASN A 146 2.43 15.08 -25.79
N PRO A 147 3.13 15.30 -24.65
CA PRO A 147 3.48 16.64 -24.27
C PRO A 147 4.50 17.16 -25.30
N ALA A 148 4.63 18.48 -25.41
CA ALA A 148 5.71 19.06 -26.20
C ALA A 148 7.04 18.37 -25.81
N PRO A 149 7.96 18.12 -26.77
CA PRO A 149 9.18 17.33 -26.52
C PRO A 149 9.97 17.86 -25.31
N GLU A 150 9.93 19.16 -25.06
CA GLU A 150 10.54 19.85 -23.93
C GLU A 150 10.01 19.45 -22.54
N MET A 151 8.80 18.90 -22.46
CA MET A 151 8.13 18.52 -21.20
C MET A 151 8.11 17.00 -20.97
N ARG A 152 8.59 16.18 -21.92
CA ARG A 152 8.60 14.71 -21.80
C ARG A 152 9.40 14.20 -20.60
N TRP A 153 10.42 14.93 -20.16
CA TRP A 153 11.19 14.58 -18.96
C TRP A 153 10.34 14.51 -17.69
N GLN A 154 9.21 15.25 -17.63
CA GLN A 154 8.30 15.19 -16.48
C GLN A 154 7.69 13.80 -16.32
N GLN A 155 7.56 13.06 -17.41
CA GLN A 155 7.12 11.68 -17.47
C GLN A 155 8.28 10.68 -17.38
N LEU A 156 9.48 11.12 -16.98
CA LEU A 156 10.69 10.31 -16.91
C LEU A 156 11.09 9.70 -18.27
N VAL A 157 10.74 10.41 -19.35
CA VAL A 157 11.12 10.06 -20.73
C VAL A 157 12.30 10.92 -21.15
N LEU A 158 13.39 10.29 -21.59
CA LEU A 158 14.53 10.96 -22.20
C LEU A 158 14.41 10.96 -23.72
N VAL A 159 14.43 12.17 -24.29
CA VAL A 159 14.34 12.42 -25.74
C VAL A 159 15.72 12.23 -26.40
N ALA A 160 15.76 11.89 -27.69
CA ALA A 160 16.99 11.70 -28.46
C ALA A 160 17.77 13.02 -28.73
N ASP A 161 17.09 14.17 -28.71
CA ASP A 161 17.74 15.47 -28.87
C ASP A 161 18.70 15.74 -27.69
N PRO A 162 20.01 15.88 -27.92
CA PRO A 162 21.02 15.95 -26.85
C PRO A 162 20.83 17.15 -25.90
N ASP A 163 20.33 18.28 -26.39
CA ASP A 163 20.15 19.48 -25.56
C ASP A 163 18.94 19.33 -24.64
N LEU A 164 17.80 18.90 -25.20
CA LEU A 164 16.60 18.58 -24.42
C LEU A 164 16.82 17.40 -23.48
N ARG A 165 17.61 16.40 -23.89
CA ARG A 165 18.01 15.27 -23.07
C ARG A 165 18.76 15.73 -21.83
N ARG A 166 19.78 16.57 -22.00
CA ARG A 166 20.58 17.11 -20.88
C ARG A 166 19.71 17.95 -19.94
N ALA A 167 18.89 18.85 -20.50
CA ALA A 167 17.96 19.66 -19.72
C ALA A 167 16.96 18.79 -18.95
N GLY A 168 16.42 17.74 -19.59
CA GLY A 168 15.51 16.79 -18.99
C GLY A 168 16.14 15.99 -17.86
N ILE A 169 17.38 15.50 -18.03
CA ILE A 169 18.13 14.81 -16.98
C ILE A 169 18.24 15.69 -15.74
N HIS A 170 18.66 16.95 -15.90
CA HIS A 170 18.75 17.87 -14.76
C HIS A 170 17.38 18.19 -14.15
N GLY A 171 16.37 18.44 -14.97
CA GLY A 171 15.01 18.72 -14.51
C GLY A 171 14.41 17.58 -13.68
N ILE A 172 14.61 16.32 -14.10
CA ILE A 172 14.21 15.14 -13.32
C ILE A 172 14.89 15.15 -11.95
N MET A 173 16.20 15.32 -11.91
CA MET A 173 16.97 15.22 -10.67
C MET A 173 16.71 16.38 -9.72
N ASP A 174 16.52 17.59 -10.24
CA ASP A 174 16.19 18.77 -9.42
C ASP A 174 14.78 18.64 -8.84
N ARG A 175 13.83 18.10 -9.62
CA ARG A 175 12.48 17.78 -9.12
C ARG A 175 12.54 16.77 -7.98
N GLU A 176 13.31 15.69 -8.11
CA GLU A 176 13.42 14.69 -7.05
C GLU A 176 14.15 15.25 -5.81
N CYS A 177 15.15 16.12 -5.99
CA CYS A 177 15.80 16.83 -4.89
C CYS A 177 14.82 17.76 -4.16
N GLY A 178 13.94 18.45 -4.88
CA GLY A 178 12.90 19.32 -4.30
C GLY A 178 11.88 18.60 -3.41
N LYS A 179 11.71 17.28 -3.59
CA LYS A 179 10.80 16.45 -2.77
C LYS A 179 11.42 15.95 -1.47
N LEU A 180 12.73 16.13 -1.28
CA LEU A 180 13.49 15.45 -0.23
C LEU A 180 12.91 15.67 1.17
N ALA A 181 12.52 16.90 1.51
CA ALA A 181 11.92 17.21 2.81
C ALA A 181 10.62 16.41 3.06
N SER A 182 9.70 16.40 2.09
CA SER A 182 8.43 15.67 2.19
C SER A 182 8.65 14.17 2.30
N VAL A 183 9.56 13.64 1.48
CA VAL A 183 9.88 12.22 1.40
C VAL A 183 10.55 11.72 2.69
N PHE A 184 11.38 12.55 3.33
CA PHE A 184 12.00 12.22 4.61
C PHE A 184 11.03 12.30 5.80
N ILE A 185 10.02 13.19 5.72
CA ILE A 185 8.91 13.20 6.68
C ILE A 185 8.10 11.90 6.53
N GLU A 186 7.76 11.50 5.31
CA GLU A 186 7.04 10.24 5.03
C GLU A 186 7.79 9.02 5.61
N ALA A 187 9.12 9.01 5.49
CA ALA A 187 9.97 7.93 5.99
C ALA A 187 10.28 8.01 7.50
N GLY A 188 9.90 9.10 8.19
CA GLY A 188 10.26 9.33 9.59
C GLY A 188 11.76 9.55 9.81
N LEU A 189 12.48 10.05 8.78
CA LEU A 189 13.92 10.32 8.82
C LEU A 189 14.26 11.72 9.34
N THR A 190 13.32 12.66 9.30
CA THR A 190 13.56 14.05 9.72
C THR A 190 14.06 14.13 11.16
N ASP A 191 13.35 13.47 12.09
CA ASP A 191 13.63 13.50 13.53
C ASP A 191 14.38 12.26 14.06
N ALA A 192 14.90 11.42 13.15
CA ALA A 192 15.67 10.25 13.51
C ALA A 192 16.96 10.64 14.24
N LYS A 193 17.19 10.04 15.42
CA LYS A 193 18.40 10.23 16.25
C LYS A 193 19.23 8.96 16.37
N ASP A 194 18.56 7.82 16.52
CA ASP A 194 19.22 6.53 16.65
C ASP A 194 19.43 5.91 15.27
N GLU A 195 20.45 5.05 15.15
CA GLU A 195 20.65 4.27 13.93
C GLU A 195 19.58 3.21 13.80
N PHE A 196 19.02 3.07 12.61
CA PHE A 196 18.08 2.00 12.30
C PHE A 196 18.04 1.70 10.82
N GLN A 197 17.49 0.53 10.51
CA GLN A 197 17.13 0.12 9.16
C GLN A 197 15.75 -0.54 9.19
N LYS A 198 14.91 -0.19 8.22
CA LYS A 198 13.56 -0.75 8.06
C LYS A 198 13.33 -1.15 6.61
N HIS A 199 12.70 -2.31 6.43
CA HIS A 199 12.18 -2.80 5.16
C HIS A 199 10.67 -2.81 5.24
N ILE A 200 10.02 -2.06 4.37
CA ILE A 200 8.57 -1.91 4.37
C ILE A 200 8.05 -2.32 3.00
N SER A 201 7.12 -3.27 2.96
CA SER A 201 6.36 -3.57 1.75
C SER A 201 5.01 -2.87 1.85
N LYS A 202 4.75 -1.92 0.95
CA LYS A 202 3.45 -1.27 0.82
C LYS A 202 2.72 -1.84 -0.39
N LEU A 203 1.42 -2.07 -0.26
CA LEU A 203 0.59 -2.31 -1.43
C LEU A 203 0.38 -0.95 -2.12
N SER A 204 0.89 -0.83 -3.34
CA SER A 204 0.62 0.32 -4.21
C SER A 204 -0.87 0.37 -4.51
N VAL A 205 -1.35 1.58 -4.76
CA VAL A 205 -2.73 1.83 -5.18
C VAL A 205 -3.06 0.97 -6.40
N SER A 206 -2.10 0.82 -7.32
CA SER A 206 -2.15 -0.01 -8.55
C SER A 206 -2.28 -1.52 -8.33
N GLY A 207 -2.30 -2.00 -7.08
CA GLY A 207 -2.36 -3.42 -6.74
C GLY A 207 -1.01 -4.14 -6.79
N GLY A 208 0.06 -3.50 -7.25
CA GLY A 208 1.43 -4.00 -7.13
C GLY A 208 2.04 -3.73 -5.75
N HIS A 209 3.09 -4.46 -5.35
CA HIS A 209 3.85 -4.07 -4.15
C HIS A 209 4.90 -2.99 -4.48
N GLU A 210 5.16 -2.11 -3.52
CA GLU A 210 6.29 -1.18 -3.53
C GLU A 210 7.14 -1.46 -2.30
N PHE A 211 8.44 -1.63 -2.51
CA PHE A 211 9.41 -1.95 -1.47
C PHE A 211 10.17 -0.71 -1.07
N HIS A 212 10.17 -0.44 0.22
CA HIS A 212 10.76 0.73 0.84
C HIS A 212 11.91 0.30 1.72
N VAL A 213 13.07 0.91 1.53
CA VAL A 213 14.22 0.75 2.43
C VAL A 213 14.49 2.09 3.07
N VAL A 214 14.41 2.14 4.39
CA VAL A 214 14.66 3.36 5.19
C VAL A 214 15.85 3.10 6.10
N VAL A 215 16.87 3.94 6.01
CA VAL A 215 18.11 3.82 6.80
C VAL A 215 18.47 5.15 7.43
N HIS A 216 18.81 5.12 8.71
CA HIS A 216 19.53 6.17 9.40
C HIS A 216 20.79 5.56 10.02
N ARG A 217 21.95 6.14 9.75
CA ARG A 217 23.24 5.61 10.19
C ARG A 217 24.24 6.74 10.44
N HIS A 218 25.16 6.52 11.38
CA HIS A 218 26.31 7.40 11.57
C HIS A 218 27.55 6.76 10.95
N LEU A 219 28.35 7.57 10.26
CA LEU A 219 29.64 7.17 9.71
C LEU A 219 30.74 7.98 10.37
N GLY A 220 31.84 7.33 10.73
CA GLY A 220 33.06 8.00 11.21
C GLY A 220 33.85 8.73 10.12
N LEU A 221 33.21 9.11 9.02
CA LEU A 221 33.84 9.69 7.83
C LEU A 221 33.33 11.12 7.60
N PRO A 222 34.17 12.02 7.04
CA PRO A 222 33.71 13.33 6.59
C PRO A 222 32.69 13.23 5.45
N VAL A 223 31.80 14.22 5.34
CA VAL A 223 30.70 14.26 4.36
C VAL A 223 31.18 14.07 2.93
N SER A 224 32.30 14.67 2.54
CA SER A 224 32.87 14.54 1.19
C SER A 224 33.25 13.11 0.86
N VAL A 225 33.90 12.41 1.79
CA VAL A 225 34.34 11.01 1.63
C VAL A 225 33.13 10.09 1.61
N ALA A 226 32.16 10.29 2.51
CA ALA A 226 30.93 9.51 2.55
C ALA A 226 30.14 9.66 1.23
N LEU A 227 30.02 10.88 0.72
CA LEU A 227 29.36 11.16 -0.55
C LEU A 227 30.04 10.44 -1.72
N GLU A 228 31.38 10.51 -1.82
CA GLU A 228 32.13 9.83 -2.87
C GLU A 228 31.96 8.31 -2.82
N ARG A 229 32.01 7.71 -1.62
CA ARG A 229 31.81 6.26 -1.46
C ARG A 229 30.40 5.83 -1.85
N CYS A 230 29.38 6.57 -1.42
CA CYS A 230 27.99 6.28 -1.81
C CYS A 230 27.74 6.52 -3.30
N TRP A 231 28.43 7.50 -3.90
CA TRP A 231 28.40 7.74 -5.34
C TRP A 231 28.93 6.53 -6.12
N ASP A 232 30.10 6.01 -5.75
CA ASP A 232 30.71 4.83 -6.38
C ASP A 232 29.79 3.59 -6.29
N VAL A 233 29.16 3.39 -5.13
CA VAL A 233 28.18 2.30 -4.91
C VAL A 233 26.95 2.48 -5.82
N SER A 234 26.43 3.70 -5.93
CA SER A 234 25.24 4.01 -6.74
C SER A 234 25.47 3.84 -8.24
N LEU A 235 26.70 4.15 -8.68
CA LEU A 235 27.16 3.90 -10.05
C LEU A 235 27.48 2.43 -10.31
N GLY A 236 27.48 1.56 -9.29
CA GLY A 236 27.93 0.16 -9.42
C GLY A 236 29.39 0.06 -9.88
N ALA A 237 30.21 1.07 -9.58
CA ALA A 237 31.61 1.17 -10.01
C ALA A 237 32.54 0.18 -9.27
N SER A 238 32.04 -0.50 -8.24
CA SER A 238 32.81 -1.54 -7.55
C SER A 238 32.70 -2.88 -8.27
N MET A 239 33.49 -3.05 -9.34
CA MET A 239 33.72 -4.35 -10.00
C MET A 239 34.27 -5.44 -9.05
N PHE A 240 34.67 -5.08 -7.83
CA PHE A 240 35.37 -5.96 -6.88
C PHE A 240 34.45 -6.66 -5.87
N PHE A 241 33.14 -6.39 -5.85
CA PHE A 241 32.21 -7.05 -4.92
C PHE A 241 31.05 -7.72 -5.67
N PRO A 242 31.09 -9.06 -5.85
CA PRO A 242 30.04 -9.81 -6.53
C PRO A 242 28.68 -9.81 -5.78
N SER A 243 28.65 -9.29 -4.55
CA SER A 243 27.46 -9.20 -3.70
C SER A 243 26.63 -7.92 -3.89
N LEU A 244 27.10 -6.95 -4.69
CA LEU A 244 26.30 -5.74 -4.94
C LEU A 244 25.14 -6.05 -5.91
N PRO A 245 23.92 -5.59 -5.60
CA PRO A 245 22.73 -5.83 -6.41
C PRO A 245 22.79 -5.07 -7.73
N HIS A 246 23.52 -3.95 -7.77
CA HIS A 246 23.71 -3.14 -8.96
C HIS A 246 24.87 -3.69 -9.80
N GLN A 247 24.57 -4.25 -10.96
CA GLN A 247 25.56 -4.61 -11.97
C GLN A 247 25.57 -3.55 -13.06
N THR A 248 26.62 -2.73 -13.10
CA THR A 248 26.74 -1.69 -14.12
C THR A 248 27.33 -2.26 -15.40
N LEU A 249 26.63 -2.06 -16.51
CA LEU A 249 27.13 -2.37 -17.85
C LEU A 249 27.85 -1.15 -18.44
N SER A 250 27.29 0.03 -18.26
CA SER A 250 27.90 1.29 -18.66
C SER A 250 27.48 2.44 -17.73
N ALA A 251 28.39 3.38 -17.52
CA ALA A 251 28.12 4.63 -16.82
C ALA A 251 28.68 5.78 -17.67
N THR A 252 27.82 6.69 -18.08
CA THR A 252 28.16 7.85 -18.90
C THR A 252 28.07 9.11 -18.04
N ALA A 253 29.19 9.80 -17.87
CA ALA A 253 29.20 11.10 -17.21
C ALA A 253 28.52 12.15 -18.10
N ILE A 254 27.49 12.81 -17.58
CA ILE A 254 26.81 13.93 -18.25
C ILE A 254 27.53 15.25 -17.92
N ASP A 255 27.97 15.38 -16.67
CA ASP A 255 28.78 16.47 -16.13
C ASP A 255 29.56 16.02 -14.88
N ALA A 256 30.15 16.95 -14.14
CA ALA A 256 30.96 16.66 -12.96
C ALA A 256 30.17 16.01 -11.79
N ASN A 257 28.86 16.18 -11.75
CA ASN A 257 27.97 15.79 -10.66
C ASN A 257 26.78 14.93 -11.10
N THR A 258 26.65 14.65 -12.40
CA THR A 258 25.54 13.85 -12.95
C THR A 258 26.07 12.75 -13.86
N SER A 259 25.58 11.53 -13.64
CA SER A 259 25.90 10.36 -14.45
C SER A 259 24.64 9.60 -14.83
N TYR A 260 24.65 9.03 -16.03
CA TYR A 260 23.64 8.08 -16.49
C TYR A 260 24.20 6.66 -16.42
N VAL A 261 23.47 5.75 -15.78
CA VAL A 261 23.90 4.37 -15.55
C VAL A 261 22.95 3.41 -16.25
N VAL A 262 23.51 2.47 -17.00
CA VAL A 262 22.80 1.35 -17.62
C VAL A 262 23.35 0.05 -17.04
N GLY A 263 22.46 -0.85 -16.65
CA GLY A 263 22.87 -2.09 -16.01
C GLY A 263 21.72 -3.02 -15.64
N TRP A 264 21.96 -3.82 -14.60
CA TRP A 264 20.99 -4.72 -14.00
C TRP A 264 20.86 -4.46 -12.50
N LEU A 265 19.66 -4.66 -11.98
CA LEU A 265 19.39 -4.77 -10.56
C LEU A 265 19.05 -6.23 -10.25
N ASN A 266 19.91 -6.89 -9.48
CA ASN A 266 19.61 -8.18 -8.88
C ASN A 266 18.86 -7.94 -7.58
N HIS A 267 17.59 -8.30 -7.56
CA HIS A 267 16.73 -8.17 -6.39
C HIS A 267 16.20 -9.56 -6.01
N PRO A 268 15.80 -9.78 -4.75
CA PRO A 268 15.20 -11.07 -4.34
C PRO A 268 13.97 -11.51 -5.15
N LEU A 269 13.32 -10.56 -5.85
CA LEU A 269 12.20 -10.82 -6.76
C LEU A 269 12.62 -11.20 -8.19
N GLY A 270 13.92 -11.16 -8.49
CA GLY A 270 14.46 -11.45 -9.82
C GLY A 270 15.44 -10.40 -10.30
N ARG A 271 15.78 -10.50 -11.58
CA ARG A 271 16.76 -9.64 -12.25
C ARG A 271 16.05 -8.65 -13.16
N PHE A 272 16.33 -7.37 -12.95
CA PHE A 272 15.63 -6.28 -13.60
C PHE A 272 16.59 -5.43 -14.42
N GLN A 273 16.18 -5.04 -15.63
CA GLN A 273 16.91 -4.02 -16.39
C GLN A 273 16.92 -2.71 -15.58
N ARG A 274 18.09 -2.06 -15.49
CA ARG A 274 18.26 -0.83 -14.72
C ARG A 274 18.78 0.28 -15.63
N ARG A 275 18.08 1.41 -15.63
CA ARG A 275 18.57 2.67 -16.19
C ARG A 275 18.26 3.77 -15.23
N ALA A 276 19.31 4.38 -14.70
CA ALA A 276 19.19 5.30 -13.59
C ALA A 276 20.05 6.54 -13.81
N LEU A 277 19.46 7.69 -13.54
CA LEU A 277 20.15 8.95 -13.39
C LEU A 277 20.70 9.01 -11.96
N CYS A 278 21.97 9.36 -11.80
CA CYS A 278 22.61 9.62 -10.52
C CYS A 278 23.08 11.07 -10.50
N LYS A 279 22.70 11.86 -9.49
CA LYS A 279 23.14 13.25 -9.34
C LYS A 279 23.50 13.55 -7.89
N ARG A 280 24.67 14.14 -7.69
CA ARG A 280 25.13 14.62 -6.38
C ARG A 280 24.97 16.13 -6.29
N PHE A 281 24.54 16.59 -5.12
CA PHE A 281 24.39 17.99 -4.75
C PHE A 281 25.35 18.23 -3.58
N PRO A 282 26.63 18.52 -3.85
CA PRO A 282 27.61 18.72 -2.80
C PRO A 282 27.34 20.02 -2.04
N GLY A 283 27.52 19.98 -0.73
CA GLY A 283 27.50 21.15 0.14
C GLY A 283 28.37 20.93 1.37
N GLU A 284 28.81 22.02 2.00
CA GLU A 284 29.82 21.97 3.07
C GLU A 284 29.37 21.19 4.31
N LYS A 285 28.14 21.47 4.77
CA LYS A 285 27.54 20.82 5.96
C LYS A 285 26.52 19.76 5.61
N ARG A 286 25.95 19.85 4.41
CA ARG A 286 24.92 18.95 3.93
C ARG A 286 25.15 18.67 2.46
N SER A 287 25.23 17.40 2.12
CA SER A 287 25.28 16.93 0.75
C SER A 287 24.11 15.98 0.47
N THR A 288 23.69 15.91 -0.78
CA THR A 288 22.60 15.02 -1.19
C THR A 288 23.02 14.20 -2.39
N LEU A 289 22.59 12.94 -2.44
CA LEU A 289 22.71 12.07 -3.60
C LEU A 289 21.32 11.55 -3.97
N ILE A 290 20.95 11.74 -5.23
CA ILE A 290 19.70 11.26 -5.79
C ILE A 290 20.02 10.21 -6.85
N VAL A 291 19.27 9.12 -6.84
CA VAL A 291 19.22 8.12 -7.91
C VAL A 291 17.77 7.99 -8.37
N ARG A 292 17.51 8.05 -9.68
CA ARG A 292 16.16 7.91 -10.21
C ARG A 292 16.16 7.11 -11.51
N SER A 293 15.31 6.08 -11.58
CA SER A 293 15.08 5.36 -12.83
C SER A 293 14.30 6.21 -13.83
N ILE A 294 14.49 5.91 -15.11
CA ILE A 294 13.71 6.49 -16.21
C ILE A 294 12.70 5.47 -16.73
N ASP A 295 11.58 5.94 -17.28
CA ASP A 295 10.53 5.07 -17.80
C ASP A 295 10.78 4.73 -19.27
N LEU A 296 11.30 5.69 -20.04
CA LEU A 296 11.66 5.51 -21.45
C LEU A 296 12.90 6.30 -21.81
N ASP A 297 13.71 5.74 -22.71
CA ASP A 297 14.87 6.40 -23.31
C ASP A 297 14.83 6.11 -24.82
N GLU A 298 14.71 7.17 -25.62
CA GLU A 298 14.61 7.06 -27.08
C GLU A 298 15.91 6.56 -27.73
N ASP A 299 17.08 6.85 -27.14
CA ASP A 299 18.39 6.46 -27.68
C ASP A 299 18.76 5.02 -27.33
N ALA A 300 18.30 4.56 -26.18
CA ALA A 300 18.49 3.21 -25.72
C ALA A 300 17.19 2.80 -25.04
N PRO A 301 16.22 2.13 -25.70
CA PRO A 301 14.95 1.70 -25.10
C PRO A 301 15.06 0.34 -24.39
N TYR A 302 14.21 0.08 -23.40
CA TYR A 302 14.26 -1.16 -22.61
C TYR A 302 13.90 -2.34 -23.51
N ASP A 303 14.43 -3.52 -23.22
CA ASP A 303 13.93 -4.74 -23.85
C ASP A 303 12.50 -5.00 -23.34
N PRO A 304 11.47 -5.01 -24.21
CA PRO A 304 10.08 -5.19 -23.80
C PRO A 304 9.79 -6.59 -23.25
N SER A 305 10.65 -7.58 -23.53
CA SER A 305 10.47 -8.96 -23.07
C SER A 305 10.90 -9.18 -21.61
N LEU A 306 11.58 -8.20 -21.01
CA LEU A 306 12.20 -8.33 -19.70
C LEU A 306 11.72 -7.23 -18.74
N PRO A 307 11.51 -7.54 -17.45
CA PRO A 307 11.11 -6.53 -16.48
C PRO A 307 12.24 -5.55 -16.22
N TYR A 308 11.87 -4.31 -15.87
CA TYR A 308 12.82 -3.25 -15.51
C TYR A 308 12.52 -2.71 -14.11
N ALA A 309 13.55 -2.15 -13.49
CA ALA A 309 13.50 -1.61 -12.15
C ALA A 309 12.97 -0.18 -12.20
N ILE A 310 11.90 0.09 -11.46
CA ILE A 310 11.43 1.45 -11.19
C ILE A 310 11.88 1.79 -9.79
N GLU A 311 12.94 2.58 -9.69
CA GLU A 311 13.59 2.92 -8.45
C GLU A 311 13.76 4.42 -8.24
N VAL A 312 13.80 4.82 -6.99
CA VAL A 312 14.27 6.13 -6.57
C VAL A 312 14.94 6.02 -5.22
N ILE A 313 16.08 6.65 -5.09
CA ILE A 313 16.89 6.66 -3.87
C ILE A 313 17.20 8.11 -3.55
N TRP A 314 16.84 8.53 -2.34
CA TRP A 314 17.22 9.79 -1.75
C TRP A 314 18.22 9.51 -0.63
N VAL A 315 19.40 10.11 -0.72
CA VAL A 315 20.42 10.04 0.31
C VAL A 315 20.80 11.44 0.75
N GLN A 316 20.76 11.71 2.05
CA GLN A 316 21.27 12.94 2.65
C GLN A 316 22.43 12.61 3.58
N PHE A 317 23.44 13.45 3.51
CA PHE A 317 24.62 13.43 4.36
C PHE A 317 24.64 14.72 5.17
N ASP A 318 24.58 14.63 6.49
CA ASP A 318 24.67 15.76 7.41
C ASP A 318 25.97 15.69 8.21
N ALA A 319 26.76 16.77 8.21
CA ALA A 319 27.97 16.85 9.00
C ALA A 319 27.65 16.85 10.50
N ARG A 320 28.34 16.01 11.25
CA ARG A 320 28.24 15.96 12.71
C ARG A 320 29.33 16.80 13.37
N MET A 321 29.10 17.18 14.62
CA MET A 321 30.06 17.95 15.42
C MET A 321 31.35 17.18 15.74
N ASP A 322 31.30 15.85 15.73
CA ASP A 322 32.44 14.96 15.96
C ASP A 322 33.31 14.74 14.71
N GLY A 323 32.98 15.39 13.58
CA GLY A 323 33.66 15.23 12.29
C GLY A 323 33.18 14.03 11.47
N GLY A 324 32.23 13.25 12.00
CA GLY A 324 31.53 12.20 11.27
C GLY A 324 30.37 12.72 10.41
N THR A 325 29.60 11.80 9.85
CA THR A 325 28.47 12.09 8.96
C THR A 325 27.25 11.27 9.37
N ASP A 326 26.10 11.93 9.52
CA ASP A 326 24.79 11.28 9.59
C ASP A 326 24.29 11.02 8.17
N VAL A 327 23.95 9.77 7.87
CA VAL A 327 23.44 9.34 6.58
C VAL A 327 21.99 8.91 6.71
N LYS A 328 21.13 9.55 5.93
CA LYS A 328 19.70 9.25 5.82
C LYS A 328 19.42 8.74 4.41
N VAL A 329 18.93 7.51 4.30
CA VAL A 329 18.58 6.88 3.02
C VAL A 329 17.10 6.54 3.02
N PHE A 330 16.42 6.93 1.95
CA PHE A 330 15.12 6.37 1.61
C PHE A 330 15.15 5.89 0.17
N GLN A 331 14.84 4.62 -0.03
CA GLN A 331 14.71 4.00 -1.34
C GLN A 331 13.28 3.49 -1.52
N LYS A 332 12.72 3.73 -2.70
CA LYS A 332 11.50 3.06 -3.19
C LYS A 332 11.85 2.25 -4.42
N PHE A 333 11.38 1.02 -4.47
CA PHE A 333 11.57 0.10 -5.58
C PHE A 333 10.25 -0.61 -5.92
N ARG A 334 9.95 -0.72 -7.20
CA ARG A 334 8.93 -1.63 -7.72
C ARG A 334 9.34 -2.18 -9.09
N PRO A 335 8.91 -3.39 -9.45
CA PRO A 335 9.07 -3.89 -10.82
C PRO A 335 8.14 -3.14 -11.78
N SER A 336 8.52 -3.08 -13.05
CA SER A 336 7.68 -2.48 -14.10
C SER A 336 6.37 -3.22 -14.35
N HIS A 337 6.42 -4.54 -14.25
CA HIS A 337 5.24 -5.40 -14.26
C HIS A 337 5.45 -6.56 -13.28
N TRP A 338 4.34 -7.02 -12.71
CA TRP A 338 4.31 -8.18 -11.82
C TRP A 338 4.17 -9.45 -12.65
N THR A 339 5.13 -10.37 -12.56
CA THR A 339 5.00 -11.69 -13.16
C THR A 339 4.40 -12.67 -12.16
N ALA A 340 3.73 -13.72 -12.65
CA ALA A 340 3.17 -14.78 -11.81
C ALA A 340 4.24 -15.43 -10.91
N ASP A 341 5.47 -15.56 -11.40
CA ASP A 341 6.62 -16.09 -10.65
C ASP A 341 7.02 -15.19 -9.46
N MET A 342 6.91 -13.86 -9.60
CA MET A 342 7.19 -12.92 -8.49
C MET A 342 6.17 -13.06 -7.36
N LEU A 343 4.90 -13.31 -7.69
CA LEU A 343 3.81 -13.47 -6.72
C LEU A 343 3.78 -14.87 -6.09
N ALA A 344 4.26 -15.89 -6.82
CA ALA A 344 4.33 -17.27 -6.36
C ALA A 344 5.47 -17.55 -5.37
N THR A 345 6.41 -16.61 -5.21
CA THR A 345 7.53 -16.76 -4.28
C THR A 345 7.06 -16.54 -2.85
N VAL A 346 6.47 -17.56 -2.22
CA VAL A 346 5.94 -17.54 -0.83
C VAL A 346 6.98 -17.08 0.23
N GLN A 347 8.27 -17.00 -0.14
CA GLN A 347 9.39 -16.62 0.74
C GLN A 347 10.03 -15.27 0.40
N TRP A 348 9.42 -14.44 -0.44
CA TRP A 348 10.00 -13.12 -0.76
C TRP A 348 10.28 -12.23 0.47
N PRO A 349 9.52 -12.26 1.59
CA PRO A 349 9.83 -11.42 2.75
C PRO A 349 11.17 -11.81 3.41
N GLU A 350 11.42 -13.10 3.59
CA GLU A 350 12.66 -13.62 4.18
C GLU A 350 13.86 -13.42 3.24
N ALA A 351 13.64 -13.60 1.93
CA ALA A 351 14.67 -13.36 0.92
C ALA A 351 15.01 -11.86 0.79
N LEU A 352 14.03 -10.96 0.97
CA LEU A 352 14.24 -9.52 1.07
C LEU A 352 15.05 -9.14 2.29
N GLU A 353 14.67 -9.65 3.46
CA GLU A 353 15.35 -9.36 4.71
C GLU A 353 16.80 -9.84 4.65
N LYS A 354 17.03 -11.07 4.20
CA LYS A 354 18.38 -11.62 4.01
C LYS A 354 19.17 -10.85 2.95
N GLY A 355 18.61 -10.64 1.76
CA GLY A 355 19.28 -9.93 0.68
C GLY A 355 19.62 -8.49 1.05
N ALA A 356 18.79 -7.84 1.86
CA ALA A 356 19.07 -6.53 2.39
C ALA A 356 20.14 -6.51 3.48
N LEU A 357 20.22 -7.55 4.31
CA LEU A 357 21.29 -7.71 5.31
C LEU A 357 22.64 -7.93 4.63
N ASP A 358 22.67 -8.78 3.60
CA ASP A 358 23.87 -9.08 2.81
C ASP A 358 24.35 -7.82 2.05
N LEU A 359 23.41 -7.09 1.43
CA LEU A 359 23.67 -5.80 0.79
C LEU A 359 24.21 -4.77 1.77
N HIS A 360 23.60 -4.72 2.96
CA HIS A 360 23.99 -3.81 4.01
C HIS A 360 25.42 -4.06 4.48
N GLN A 361 25.77 -5.32 4.75
CA GLN A 361 27.12 -5.70 5.17
C GLN A 361 28.13 -5.33 4.07
N ALA A 362 27.81 -5.63 2.81
CA ALA A 362 28.68 -5.29 1.69
C ALA A 362 28.89 -3.78 1.52
N ILE A 363 27.83 -2.96 1.69
CA ILE A 363 27.93 -1.50 1.63
C ILE A 363 28.70 -0.95 2.82
N HIS A 364 28.43 -1.45 4.03
CA HIS A 364 29.13 -1.07 5.25
C HIS A 364 30.64 -1.32 5.09
N ASP A 365 31.00 -2.55 4.71
CA ASP A 365 32.39 -2.92 4.49
C ASP A 365 33.02 -2.03 3.41
N HIS A 366 32.31 -1.75 2.31
CA HIS A 366 32.83 -0.87 1.26
C HIS A 366 33.07 0.57 1.72
N ILE A 367 32.15 1.13 2.48
CA ILE A 367 32.22 2.52 2.95
C ILE A 367 33.34 2.65 4.00
N GLU A 368 33.47 1.70 4.93
CA GLU A 368 34.40 1.81 6.06
C GLU A 368 35.80 1.25 5.79
N THR A 369 35.96 0.15 5.03
CA THR A 369 37.26 -0.55 4.92
C THR A 369 38.27 0.09 3.98
N ARG A 370 37.89 1.07 3.15
CA ARG A 370 38.83 1.71 2.23
C ARG A 370 39.64 2.78 2.97
N THR A 371 40.57 2.33 3.82
CA THR A 371 41.74 3.13 4.22
C THR A 371 42.45 3.57 2.95
N VAL A 372 42.54 4.88 2.75
CA VAL A 372 43.33 5.48 1.68
C VAL A 372 44.75 4.92 1.79
N PRO A 373 45.33 4.31 0.74
CA PRO A 373 46.75 4.02 0.75
C PRO A 373 47.46 5.37 0.83
N CYS A 374 48.00 5.67 2.00
CA CYS A 374 48.86 6.82 2.22
C CYS A 374 49.98 6.71 1.18
N GLY A 375 50.06 7.70 0.29
CA GLY A 375 50.99 7.69 -0.82
C GLY A 375 52.41 7.50 -0.30
N THR A 376 53.06 6.41 -0.71
CA THR A 376 54.51 6.36 -0.72
C THR A 376 54.96 7.32 -1.82
N SER A 377 55.28 8.54 -1.41
CA SER A 377 56.20 9.41 -2.13
C SER A 377 57.52 8.67 -2.29
N ASN A 378 57.73 8.06 -3.45
CA ASN A 378 59.08 7.67 -3.87
C ASN A 378 59.73 8.90 -4.48
N SER A 379 60.63 9.46 -3.65
CA SER A 379 61.92 10.09 -3.97
C SER A 379 62.33 10.22 -5.43
#